data_AF-A0A7C4GHD9-F1
#
_entry.id   AF-A0A7C4GHD9-F1
#
_cell.length_a   1.000
_cell.length_b   1.000
_cell.length_c   1.000
_cell.angle_alpha   90.00
_cell.angle_beta   90.00
_cell.angle_gamma   90.00
#
_symmetry.space_group_name_H-M   'P 1'
#
loop_
_entity.id
_entity.type
_entity.pdbx_description
1 polymer ?
#
loop_
_entity_poly.entity_id
_entity_poly.type
_entity_poly.pdbx_seq_one_letter_code
_entity_poly.pdbx_strand_id
1 'polypeptide(L)'
;MLCTLVNMEIEIVEEKENPFLKRKELKLVLKHPNLPTPSKQELKKELASKFSLSEEQIQIDYIFSKKGLCESFSKVKIFEKGEKSEAQAGKN
;
A
#
# COMPACT_ATOMS: atom_id res chain seq x y z
N MET A 1 -8.68 -7.04 24.68
CA MET A 1 -8.88 -5.58 24.75
C MET A 1 -8.49 -5.02 23.38
N LEU A 2 -9.47 -4.88 22.47
CA LEU A 2 -9.24 -4.43 21.10
C LEU A 2 -9.10 -2.91 21.11
N CYS A 3 -7.86 -2.42 21.20
CA CYS A 3 -7.53 -1.05 20.82
C CYS A 3 -6.73 -1.10 19.52
N THR A 4 -7.43 -1.03 18.38
CA THR A 4 -6.82 -0.66 17.11
C THR A 4 -7.65 0.46 16.50
N LEU A 5 -7.60 1.63 17.13
CA LEU A 5 -7.81 2.88 16.42
C LEU A 5 -6.53 3.15 15.62
N VAL A 6 -6.44 2.49 14.46
CA VAL A 6 -5.49 2.86 13.42
C VAL A 6 -6.04 4.13 12.75
N ASN A 7 -5.71 5.30 13.31
CA ASN A 7 -5.81 6.56 12.58
C ASN A 7 -4.64 6.64 11.59
N MET A 8 -4.67 5.75 10.60
CA MET A 8 -3.75 5.72 9.48
C MET A 8 -4.39 6.50 8.34
N GLU A 9 -3.85 7.68 8.06
CA GLU A 9 -4.34 8.48 6.94
C GLU A 9 -3.56 8.11 5.67
N ILE A 10 -4.29 7.55 4.71
CA ILE A 10 -3.75 7.17 3.40
C ILE A 10 -4.09 8.28 2.40
N GLU A 11 -3.06 9.04 2.02
CA GLU A 11 -3.11 10.09 1.00
C GLU A 11 -2.56 9.53 -0.32
N ILE A 12 -3.30 9.73 -1.42
CA ILE A 12 -2.86 9.32 -2.76
C ILE A 12 -2.18 10.54 -3.38
N VAL A 13 -0.86 10.47 -3.57
CA VAL A 13 -0.08 11.59 -4.10
C VAL A 13 -0.02 11.56 -5.62
N GLU A 14 0.06 10.37 -6.20
CA GLU A 14 0.17 10.22 -7.64
C GLU A 14 -0.55 8.95 -8.08
N GLU A 15 -1.37 9.08 -9.11
CA GLU A 15 -2.03 7.97 -9.77
C GLU A 15 -1.63 7.98 -11.24
N LYS A 16 -1.00 6.90 -11.69
CA LYS A 16 -0.58 6.73 -13.07
C LYS A 16 -1.10 5.41 -13.60
N GLU A 17 -2.06 5.49 -14.51
CA GLU A 17 -2.56 4.33 -15.25
C GLU A 17 -1.76 4.16 -16.53
N ASN A 18 -1.32 2.93 -16.83
CA ASN A 18 -0.65 2.62 -18.08
C ASN A 18 -1.49 1.63 -18.90
N PRO A 19 -2.23 2.09 -19.93
CA PRO A 19 -3.14 1.25 -20.70
C PRO A 19 -2.41 0.14 -21.48
N PHE A 20 -1.11 0.33 -21.79
CA PHE A 20 -0.31 -0.69 -22.48
C PHE A 20 0.04 -1.89 -21.61
N LEU A 21 0.20 -1.66 -20.30
CA LEU A 21 0.61 -2.68 -19.32
C LEU A 21 -0.56 -3.10 -18.41
N LYS A 22 -1.77 -2.60 -18.66
CA LYS A 22 -3.00 -2.89 -17.88
C LYS A 22 -2.76 -2.86 -16.36
N ARG A 23 -1.93 -1.91 -15.94
CA ARG A 23 -1.51 -1.75 -14.56
C ARG A 23 -1.58 -0.28 -14.16
N LYS A 24 -1.87 -0.07 -12.89
CA LYS A 24 -2.00 1.23 -12.27
C LYS A 24 -0.94 1.39 -11.20
N GLU A 25 -0.07 2.37 -11.36
CA GLU A 25 0.96 2.73 -10.38
C GLU A 25 0.41 3.84 -9.49
N LEU A 26 0.33 3.56 -8.20
CA LEU A 26 -0.11 4.49 -7.17
C LEU A 26 1.07 4.82 -6.24
N LYS A 27 1.29 6.10 -6.00
CA LYS A 27 2.14 6.58 -4.90
C LYS A 27 1.25 7.02 -3.77
N LEU A 28 1.46 6.39 -2.62
CA LEU A 28 0.70 6.63 -1.40
C LEU A 28 1.60 7.23 -0.33
N VAL A 29 1.06 8.16 0.43
CA VAL A 29 1.64 8.69 1.66
C VAL A 29 0.78 8.26 2.82
N LEU A 30 1.41 7.65 3.80
CA LEU A 30 0.82 7.06 4.99
C LEU A 30 1.21 7.92 6.17
N LYS A 31 0.29 8.76 6.62
CA LYS A 31 0.49 9.58 7.82
C LYS A 31 0.00 8.77 9.01
N HIS A 32 0.92 8.47 9.91
CA HIS A 32 0.68 7.60 11.07
C HIS A 32 1.32 8.24 12.31
N PRO A 33 0.79 9.38 12.79
CA PRO A 33 1.34 10.09 13.94
C PRO A 33 1.34 9.18 15.18
N ASN A 34 2.50 9.00 15.81
CA ASN A 34 2.71 8.16 17.01
C ASN A 34 2.49 6.65 16.84
N LEU A 35 2.45 6.14 15.60
CA LEU A 35 2.32 4.70 15.34
C LEU A 35 3.62 4.12 14.77
N PRO A 36 3.84 2.80 14.91
CA PRO A 36 4.90 2.12 14.20
C PRO A 36 4.64 2.13 12.69
N THR A 37 5.70 1.92 11.90
CA THR A 37 5.56 1.78 10.45
C THR A 37 4.60 0.63 10.14
N PRO A 38 3.55 0.85 9.33
CA PRO A 38 2.56 -0.17 9.04
C PRO A 38 3.21 -1.36 8.31
N SER A 39 2.81 -2.57 8.72
CA SER A 39 3.22 -3.80 8.05
C SER A 39 2.62 -3.88 6.65
N LYS A 40 3.34 -4.55 5.73
CA LYS A 40 2.86 -4.75 4.34
C LYS A 40 1.45 -5.38 4.29
N GLN A 41 1.13 -6.31 5.19
CA GLN A 41 -0.18 -6.97 5.24
C GLN A 41 -1.31 -6.01 5.62
N GLU A 42 -1.13 -5.19 6.67
CA GLU A 42 -2.13 -4.24 7.11
C GLU A 42 -2.40 -3.18 6.03
N LEU A 43 -1.34 -2.64 5.44
CA LEU A 43 -1.46 -1.70 4.32
C LEU A 43 -2.21 -2.33 3.14
N LYS A 44 -1.93 -3.60 2.83
CA LYS A 44 -2.58 -4.32 1.73
C LYS A 44 -4.08 -4.48 1.98
N LYS A 45 -4.47 -4.84 3.20
CA LYS A 45 -5.87 -5.02 3.61
C LYS A 45 -6.63 -3.69 3.60
N GLU A 46 -6.03 -2.63 4.11
CA GLU A 46 -6.60 -1.28 4.07
C GLU A 46 -6.81 -0.79 2.64
N LEU A 47 -5.83 -1.02 1.75
CA LEU A 47 -5.95 -0.67 0.34
C LEU A 47 -7.00 -1.52 -0.39
N ALA A 48 -7.06 -2.82 -0.11
CA ALA A 48 -8.09 -3.71 -0.64
C ALA A 48 -9.49 -3.22 -0.27
N SER A 49 -9.71 -2.86 1.01
CA SER A 49 -10.97 -2.29 1.47
C SER A 49 -11.27 -0.91 0.86
N LYS A 50 -10.28 -0.02 0.81
CA LYS A 50 -10.45 1.37 0.33
C LYS A 50 -10.74 1.44 -1.17
N PHE A 51 -10.09 0.59 -1.96
CA PHE A 51 -10.28 0.53 -3.41
C PHE A 51 -11.28 -0.54 -3.85
N SER A 52 -11.82 -1.32 -2.90
CA SER A 52 -12.71 -2.46 -3.17
C SER A 52 -12.12 -3.46 -4.17
N LEU A 53 -10.82 -3.74 -4.03
CA LEU A 53 -10.05 -4.63 -4.88
C LEU A 53 -9.59 -5.88 -4.11
N SER A 54 -9.32 -6.96 -4.83
CA SER A 54 -8.74 -8.16 -4.21
C SER A 54 -7.28 -7.95 -3.83
N GLU A 55 -6.86 -8.47 -2.67
CA GLU A 55 -5.46 -8.44 -2.23
C GLU A 55 -4.52 -9.03 -3.30
N GLU A 56 -4.98 -9.98 -4.11
CA GLU A 56 -4.21 -10.60 -5.17
C GLU A 56 -3.80 -9.62 -6.30
N GLN A 57 -4.58 -8.56 -6.49
CA GLN A 57 -4.35 -7.54 -7.51
C GLN A 57 -3.43 -6.42 -7.02
N ILE A 58 -3.15 -6.36 -5.72
CA ILE A 58 -2.39 -5.29 -5.09
C ILE A 58 -0.97 -5.78 -4.78
N GLN A 59 0.02 -5.15 -5.41
CA GLN A 59 1.43 -5.37 -5.13
C GLN A 59 2.07 -4.14 -4.51
N ILE A 60 2.61 -4.29 -3.31
CA ILE A 60 3.39 -3.24 -2.64
C ILE A 60 4.86 -3.45 -2.99
N ASP A 61 5.46 -2.48 -3.68
CA ASP A 61 6.85 -2.53 -4.13
C ASP A 61 7.79 -2.28 -2.95
N TYR A 62 7.57 -1.18 -2.23
CA TYR A 62 8.31 -0.82 -1.03
C TYR A 62 7.48 0.10 -0.14
N ILE A 63 7.79 0.06 1.16
CA ILE A 63 7.31 1.01 2.16
C ILE A 63 8.55 1.68 2.73
N PHE A 64 8.65 2.99 2.58
CA PHE A 64 9.79 3.77 3.04
C PHE A 64 9.31 4.84 4.02
N SER A 65 9.67 4.70 5.28
CA SER A 65 9.39 5.71 6.31
C SER A 65 10.49 6.75 6.34
N LYS A 66 10.11 8.04 6.32
CA LYS A 66 11.09 9.12 6.38
C LYS A 66 11.52 9.33 7.83
N LYS A 67 12.81 9.13 8.14
CA LYS A 67 13.35 9.29 9.49
C LYS A 67 13.06 10.70 10.02
N GLY A 68 12.52 10.78 11.23
CA GLY A 68 12.18 12.04 11.90
C GLY A 68 10.79 12.59 11.58
N LEU A 69 10.03 11.95 10.68
CA LEU A 69 8.64 12.30 10.37
C LEU A 69 7.75 11.06 10.55
N CYS A 70 6.52 11.26 11.01
CA CYS A 70 5.53 10.18 11.15
C CYS A 70 4.81 9.89 9.81
N GLU A 71 5.60 9.85 8.74
CA GLU A 71 5.13 9.75 7.36
C GLU A 71 5.89 8.62 6.64
N SER A 72 5.14 7.70 6.02
CA SER A 72 5.70 6.65 5.15
C SER A 72 5.22 6.82 3.73
N PHE A 73 6.12 6.61 2.79
CA PHE A 73 5.83 6.57 1.38
C PHE A 73 5.72 5.11 0.95
N SER A 74 4.67 4.77 0.22
CA SER A 74 4.49 3.44 -0.34
C SER A 74 4.22 3.54 -1.83
N LYS A 75 4.91 2.70 -2.60
CA LYS A 75 4.63 2.54 -4.04
C LYS A 75 3.85 1.25 -4.23
N VAL A 76 2.65 1.38 -4.80
CA VAL A 76 1.71 0.29 -5.01
C VAL A 76 1.43 0.15 -6.50
N LYS A 77 1.38 -1.09 -6.97
CA LYS A 77 0.97 -1.44 -8.33
C LYS A 77 -0.32 -2.24 -8.20
N ILE A 78 -1.33 -1.82 -8.95
CA ILE A 78 -2.60 -2.51 -9.07
C ILE A 78 -2.67 -3.11 -10.47
N PHE A 79 -2.92 -4.41 -10.54
CA PHE A 79 -3.08 -5.13 -11.80
C PHE A 79 -4.55 -5.32 -12.12
N GLU A 80 -4.93 -5.08 -13.38
CA GLU A 80 -6.27 -5.45 -13.85
C GLU A 80 -6.40 -6.98 -14.01
N LYS A 81 -7.63 -7.46 -13.85
CA LYS A 81 -8.06 -8.86 -13.72
C LYS A 81 -7.25 -9.82 -14.64
N GLY A 82 -6.33 -10.60 -14.07
CA GLY A 82 -5.60 -11.67 -14.78
C GLY A 82 -4.11 -11.79 -14.43
N GLU A 83 -3.48 -10.73 -13.93
CA GLU A 83 -2.07 -10.78 -13.50
C GLU A 83 -1.96 -11.06 -12.01
N LYS A 84 -1.34 -12.22 -11.68
CA LYS A 84 -0.98 -12.58 -10.32
C LYS A 84 0.18 -11.72 -9.89
N SER A 85 -0.03 -10.90 -8.86
CA SER A 85 1.07 -10.27 -8.13
C SER A 85 1.85 -11.36 -7.41
N GLU A 86 2.93 -11.87 -7.99
CA GLU A 86 3.85 -12.77 -7.30
C GLU A 86 4.46 -12.03 -6.10
N ALA A 87 3.92 -12.34 -4.93
CA ALA A 87 4.38 -11.80 -3.65
C ALA A 87 5.85 -12.16 -3.47
N GLN A 88 6.73 -11.16 -3.51
CA GLN A 88 8.12 -11.34 -3.11
C GLN A 88 8.17 -11.69 -1.62
N ALA A 89 8.32 -12.98 -1.37
CA ALA A 89 8.87 -13.56 -0.18
C ALA A 89 10.32 -13.08 -0.02
N GLY A 90 10.49 -11.92 0.61
CA GLY A 90 11.79 -11.48 1.11
C GLY A 90 11.88 -11.77 2.61
N LYS A 91 12.04 -13.04 2.99
CA LYS A 91 12.67 -13.41 4.26
C LYS A 91 14.16 -13.55 3.96
N ASN A 92 14.99 -12.65 4.49
CA ASN A 92 16.35 -13.01 4.89
C ASN A 92 16.78 -12.15 6.07
#